data_AF-A0A3D5PY59-F1
#
_entry.id   AF-A0A3D5PY59-F1
#
_cell.length_a   1.000
_cell.length_b   1.000
_cell.length_c   1.000
_cell.angle_alpha   90.00
_cell.angle_beta   90.00
_cell.angle_gamma   90.00
#
_symmetry.space_group_name_H-M   'P 1'
#
loop_
_entity.id
_entity.type
_entity.pdbx_description
1 polymer ?
#
loop_
_entity_poly.entity_id
_entity_poly.type
_entity_poly.pdbx_seq_one_letter_code
_entity_poly.pdbx_strand_id
1 'polypeptide(L)'
;TFINKMDREVRPPLEVIDEIEEVLGVECSPVTWPLGMGKGFAGVYNIHDDQLVRFDPGQDHVHSESQIFEGIHNETLKAEYPIEHEAFLEEIELV
;
A
#
# COMPACT_ATOMS: atom_id res chain seq x y z
N THR A 1 4.28 10.09 -8.65
CA THR A 1 3.10 10.80 -8.10
C THR A 1 2.92 10.41 -6.64
N PHE A 2 2.37 11.28 -5.77
CA PHE A 2 2.10 10.94 -4.37
C PHE A 2 0.58 10.92 -4.12
N ILE A 3 0.05 9.74 -3.77
CA ILE A 3 -1.35 9.56 -3.37
C ILE A 3 -1.41 9.66 -1.85
N ASN A 4 -2.20 10.61 -1.34
CA ASN A 4 -2.28 10.92 0.09
C ASN A 4 -3.64 10.52 0.67
N LYS A 5 -3.72 10.45 2.00
CA LYS A 5 -4.93 10.21 2.81
C LYS A 5 -5.43 8.76 2.77
N MET A 6 -4.51 7.80 2.63
CA MET A 6 -4.81 6.36 2.69
C MET A 6 -5.35 5.92 4.07
N ASP A 7 -5.21 6.75 5.10
CA ASP A 7 -5.82 6.60 6.44
C ASP A 7 -7.35 6.80 6.45
N ARG A 8 -7.94 7.19 5.31
CA ARG A 8 -9.38 7.40 5.12
C ARG A 8 -9.94 6.44 4.08
N GLU A 9 -11.26 6.32 4.04
CA GLU A 9 -11.93 5.67 2.92
C GLU A 9 -11.65 6.48 1.65
N VAL A 10 -10.93 5.85 0.71
CA VAL A 10 -10.49 6.41 -0.56
C VAL A 10 -10.93 5.50 -1.69
N ARG A 11 -10.74 5.95 -2.94
CA ARG A 11 -10.92 5.08 -4.10
C ARG A 11 -9.83 3.99 -4.11
N PRO A 12 -10.13 2.80 -4.65
CA PRO A 12 -9.13 1.74 -4.84
C PRO A 12 -7.89 2.26 -5.57
N PRO A 13 -6.66 1.83 -5.18
CA PRO A 13 -5.43 2.34 -5.78
C PRO A 13 -5.35 2.14 -7.31
N LEU A 14 -5.84 1.01 -7.83
CA LEU A 14 -5.91 0.74 -9.27
C LEU A 14 -6.77 1.78 -10.01
N GLU A 15 -7.98 2.05 -9.50
CA GLU A 15 -8.86 3.07 -10.10
C GLU A 15 -8.24 4.47 -10.09
N VAL A 16 -7.47 4.78 -9.04
CA VAL A 16 -6.77 6.07 -8.95
C VAL A 16 -5.65 6.14 -10.00
N ILE A 17 -4.94 5.05 -10.26
CA ILE A 17 -3.94 4.99 -11.31
C ILE A 17 -4.60 5.18 -12.67
N ASP A 18 -5.64 4.40 -12.99
CA ASP A 18 -6.37 4.50 -14.26
C ASP A 18 -6.86 5.93 -14.53
N GLU A 19 -7.43 6.60 -13.51
CA GLU A 19 -7.87 7.99 -13.63
C GLU A 19 -6.70 8.96 -13.89
N ILE A 20 -5.56 8.76 -13.23
CA ILE A 20 -4.37 9.58 -13.46
C ILE A 20 -3.89 9.42 -14.90
N GLU A 21 -3.84 8.18 -15.40
CA GLU A 21 -3.41 7.90 -16.77
C GLU A 21 -4.37 8.51 -17.79
N GLU A 22 -5.68 8.35 -17.59
CA GLU A 22 -6.72 8.89 -18.48
C GLU A 22 -6.71 10.43 -18.51
N VAL A 23 -6.65 11.06 -17.33
CA VAL A 23 -6.81 12.53 -17.21
C VAL A 23 -5.52 13.26 -17.58
N LEU A 24 -4.35 12.74 -17.20
CA LEU A 24 -3.08 13.40 -17.44
C LEU A 24 -2.37 12.90 -18.70
N GLY A 25 -2.77 11.76 -19.26
CA GLY A 25 -2.17 11.17 -20.46
C GLY A 25 -0.73 10.68 -20.23
N VAL A 26 -0.45 10.19 -19.02
CA VAL A 26 0.88 9.69 -18.62
C VAL A 26 0.77 8.25 -18.14
N GLU A 27 1.78 7.43 -18.42
CA GLU A 27 1.89 6.08 -17.84
C GLU A 27 2.31 6.18 -16.38
N CYS A 28 1.70 5.35 -15.54
CA CYS A 28 2.00 5.23 -14.12
C CYS A 28 2.76 3.93 -13.85
N SER A 29 3.86 4.04 -13.12
CA SER A 29 4.60 2.89 -12.60
C SER A 29 4.67 3.02 -11.07
N PRO A 30 3.99 2.14 -10.32
CA PRO A 30 4.01 2.21 -8.87
C PRO A 30 5.38 1.79 -8.34
N VAL A 31 5.94 2.62 -7.45
CA VAL A 31 7.15 2.30 -6.66
C VAL A 31 6.74 1.70 -5.31
N THR A 32 5.62 2.17 -4.79
CA THR A 32 5.06 1.76 -3.51
C THR A 32 3.57 1.50 -3.64
N TRP A 33 3.07 0.53 -2.88
CA TRP A 33 1.67 0.13 -2.89
C TRP A 33 1.10 0.10 -1.46
N PRO A 34 -0.11 0.64 -1.21
CA PRO A 34 -0.71 0.60 0.11
C PRO A 34 -1.22 -0.81 0.45
N LEU A 35 -1.05 -1.23 1.70
CA LEU A 35 -1.76 -2.40 2.24
C LEU A 35 -3.02 -1.92 2.97
N GLY A 36 -4.18 -2.20 2.37
CA GLY A 36 -5.48 -1.77 2.88
C GLY A 36 -5.73 -0.27 2.74
N MET A 37 -6.83 0.19 3.32
CA MET A 37 -7.27 1.59 3.28
C MET A 37 -8.13 1.94 4.51
N GLY A 38 -8.24 3.22 4.84
CA GLY A 38 -9.09 3.68 5.93
C GLY A 38 -8.68 3.05 7.26
N LYS A 39 -9.64 2.40 7.93
CA LYS A 39 -9.38 1.69 9.19
C LYS A 39 -8.53 0.42 9.05
N GLY A 40 -8.48 -0.16 7.85
CA GLY A 40 -7.65 -1.32 7.52
C GLY A 40 -6.30 -0.94 6.93
N PHE A 41 -5.95 0.35 6.88
CA PHE A 41 -4.66 0.77 6.36
C PHE A 41 -3.53 0.33 7.32
N ALA A 42 -2.74 -0.62 6.86
CA ALA A 42 -1.70 -1.28 7.64
C ALA A 42 -0.30 -0.73 7.38
N GLY A 43 -0.09 -0.11 6.21
CA GLY A 43 1.22 0.39 5.83
C GLY A 43 1.41 0.49 4.33
N VAL A 44 2.66 0.69 3.94
CA VAL A 44 3.06 0.86 2.54
C VAL A 44 4.14 -0.15 2.22
N TYR A 45 3.91 -0.91 1.16
CA TYR A 45 4.86 -1.84 0.57
C TYR A 45 5.71 -1.15 -0.48
N ASN A 46 7.02 -1.38 -0.45
CA ASN A 46 7.97 -0.95 -1.47
C ASN A 46 8.23 -2.13 -2.41
N ILE A 47 7.88 -1.96 -3.68
CA ILE A 47 7.93 -3.02 -4.69
C ILE A 47 9.38 -3.40 -5.04
N HIS A 48 10.30 -2.44 -4.99
CA HIS A 48 11.71 -2.69 -5.33
C HIS A 48 12.47 -3.33 -4.18
N ASP A 49 12.20 -2.90 -2.96
CA ASP A 49 12.90 -3.38 -1.77
C ASP A 49 12.27 -4.64 -1.17
N ASP A 50 11.12 -5.09 -1.68
CA ASP A 50 10.35 -6.24 -1.19
C ASP A 50 10.05 -6.13 0.32
N GLN A 51 9.65 -4.93 0.75
CA GLN A 51 9.50 -4.58 2.16
C GLN A 51 8.23 -3.78 2.41
N LEU A 52 7.48 -4.15 3.45
CA LEU A 52 6.37 -3.35 3.96
C LEU A 52 6.77 -2.60 5.21
N VAL A 53 6.60 -1.28 5.18
CA VAL A 53 6.73 -0.41 6.35
C VAL A 53 5.35 -0.24 6.97
N ARG A 54 5.20 -0.68 8.22
CA ARG A 54 3.96 -0.56 8.99
C ARG A 54 3.61 0.91 9.21
N PHE A 55 2.33 1.24 9.05
CA PHE A 55 1.77 2.51 9.47
C PHE A 55 1.07 2.34 10.82
N ASP A 56 1.44 3.17 11.79
CA ASP A 56 0.79 3.21 13.10
C ASP A 56 -0.02 4.51 13.23
N PRO A 57 -1.36 4.42 13.39
CA PRO A 57 -2.22 5.59 13.50
C PRO A 57 -1.79 6.53 14.64
N GLY A 58 -1.65 7.81 14.33
CA GLY A 58 -1.25 8.85 15.29
C GLY A 58 0.26 9.10 15.34
N GLN A 59 1.06 8.41 14.52
CA GLN A 59 2.44 8.79 14.24
C GLN A 59 2.50 9.57 12.92
N ASP A 60 3.05 10.79 12.96
CA ASP A 60 3.17 11.65 11.78
C ASP A 60 4.38 11.28 10.90
N HIS A 61 5.34 10.50 11.41
CA HIS A 61 6.56 10.11 10.71
C HIS A 61 6.89 8.62 10.90
N VAL A 62 7.62 8.05 9.94
CA VAL A 62 8.26 6.74 10.12
C VAL A 62 9.30 6.87 11.22
N HIS A 63 9.11 6.17 12.32
CA HIS A 63 10.06 6.14 13.42
C HIS A 63 11.05 5.01 13.19
N SER A 64 12.25 5.11 13.78
CA SER A 64 13.25 4.05 13.73
C SER A 64 12.77 2.71 14.32
N GLU A 65 11.65 2.73 15.03
CA GLU A 65 10.98 1.57 15.64
C GLU A 65 9.81 1.04 14.79
N SER A 66 9.49 1.66 13.65
CA SER A 66 8.42 1.19 12.76
C SER A 66 8.73 -0.24 12.31
N GLN A 67 7.74 -1.13 12.50
CA GLN A 67 7.89 -2.54 12.14
C GLN A 67 8.01 -2.67 10.61
N ILE A 68 9.03 -3.41 10.17
CA ILE A 68 9.25 -3.74 8.77
C ILE A 68 8.95 -5.22 8.58
N PHE A 69 8.15 -5.54 7.57
CA PHE A 69 7.89 -6.90 7.13
C PHE A 69 8.62 -7.14 5.81
N GLU A 70 9.53 -8.11 5.81
CA GLU A 70 10.26 -8.54 4.61
C GLU A 70 9.40 -9.53 3.81
N GLY A 71 9.30 -9.32 2.50
CA GLY A 71 8.63 -10.22 1.58
C GLY A 71 7.14 -9.94 1.39
N ILE A 72 6.69 -9.94 0.14
CA ILE A 72 5.27 -9.87 -0.21
C ILE A 72 4.43 -11.01 0.40
N HIS A 73 5.04 -12.17 0.66
CA HIS A 73 4.38 -13.35 1.24
C HIS A 73 4.68 -13.55 2.74
N ASN A 74 5.02 -12.48 3.45
CA ASN A 74 5.35 -12.55 4.88
C ASN A 74 4.20 -13.18 5.71
N GLU A 75 4.49 -14.26 6.45
CA GLU A 75 3.49 -14.99 7.22
C GLU A 75 2.89 -14.16 8.36
N THR A 76 3.68 -13.27 8.96
CA THR A 76 3.20 -12.40 10.05
C THR A 76 2.25 -11.35 9.49
N LEU A 77 2.60 -10.74 8.36
CA LEU A 77 1.74 -9.78 7.67
C LEU A 77 0.39 -10.40 7.29
N LYS A 78 0.43 -11.61 6.72
CA LYS A 78 -0.77 -12.37 6.34
C LYS A 78 -1.63 -12.75 7.55
N ALA A 79 -1.01 -13.07 8.68
CA ALA A 79 -1.73 -13.40 9.90
C ALA A 79 -2.39 -12.16 10.55
N GLU A 80 -1.74 -10.99 10.46
CA GLU A 80 -2.26 -9.73 11.01
C GLU A 80 -3.36 -9.12 10.13
N TYR A 81 -3.23 -9.19 8.80
CA TYR A 81 -4.12 -8.54 7.82
C TYR A 81 -4.57 -9.50 6.71
N PRO A 82 -5.31 -10.58 7.02
CA PRO A 82 -5.59 -11.64 6.06
C PRO A 82 -6.42 -11.19 4.84
N ILE A 83 -7.37 -10.28 5.05
CA ILE A 83 -8.27 -9.80 3.98
C ILE A 83 -7.53 -8.79 3.11
N GLU A 84 -6.88 -7.82 3.74
CA GLU A 84 -6.13 -6.77 3.05
C GLU A 84 -4.93 -7.36 2.31
N HIS A 85 -4.27 -8.38 2.86
CA HIS A 85 -3.14 -9.07 2.23
C HIS A 85 -3.56 -9.82 0.96
N GLU A 86 -4.71 -10.49 0.97
CA GLU A 86 -5.24 -11.17 -0.22
C GLU A 86 -5.55 -10.18 -1.33
N ALA A 87 -6.32 -9.13 -1.05
CA ALA A 87 -6.64 -8.09 -2.02
C ALA A 87 -5.36 -7.40 -2.56
N PHE A 88 -4.41 -7.11 -1.68
CA PHE A 88 -3.13 -6.51 -2.02
C PHE A 88 -2.30 -7.36 -2.99
N LEU A 89 -2.28 -8.69 -2.83
CA LEU A 89 -1.58 -9.57 -3.75
C LEU A 89 -2.21 -9.54 -5.15
N GLU A 90 -3.55 -9.57 -5.23
CA GLU A 90 -4.26 -9.48 -6.49
C GLU A 90 -3.98 -8.13 -7.18
N GLU A 91 -3.96 -7.03 -6.43
CA GLU A 91 -3.68 -5.71 -6.97
C GLU A 91 -2.25 -5.57 -7.51
N ILE A 92 -1.24 -6.08 -6.79
CA ILE A 92 0.16 -6.02 -7.23
C ILE A 92 0.41 -6.85 -8.48
N GLU A 93 -0.28 -7.97 -8.67
CA GLU A 93 -0.15 -8.78 -9.89
C GLU A 93 -0.67 -8.09 -11.15
N LEU A 94 -1.50 -7.04 -11.01
CA LEU A 94 -2.14 -6.32 -12.11
C LEU A 94 -1.37 -5.08 -12.57
N VAL A 95 -0.31 -4.68 -11.86
CA VAL A 95 0.49 -3.46 -12.12
C VAL A 95 1.89 -3.73 -12.66
#